data_AF-A0A761QEX0-F1
#
_entry.id   AF-A0A761QEX0-F1
#
_cell.length_a   1.000
_cell.length_b   1.000
_cell.length_c   1.000
_cell.angle_alpha   90.00
_cell.angle_beta   90.00
_cell.angle_gamma   90.00
#
_symmetry.space_group_name_H-M   'P 1'
#
loop_
_entity.id
_entity.type
_entity.pdbx_description
1 polymer ?
#
loop_
_entity_poly.entity_id
_entity_poly.type
_entity_poly.pdbx_seq_one_letter_code
_entity_poly.pdbx_strand_id
1 'polypeptide(L)'
;MAKNDFKAFATGKNANVMSQAEWEALPALLSGFTAGKASSAQVNKAIRQASFIAAAIAQYTANKSGSDVLDDGDLNGFISKMRTAFGKDFQEFDATLTALARLSTSANKLPYFTSQDTANLTDLTQVGRDILAKSSVAEVLKYLGLENNSTFPVGAPIPWPSDSVPTGYALMQGQTFDKSAYPKLAAAYPSGVIP
;
A
#
# COMPACT_ATOMS: atom_id res chain seq x y z
N MET A 1 -7.93 30.33 4.75
CA MET A 1 -8.72 29.16 5.20
C MET A 1 -10.10 29.29 4.61
N ALA A 2 -10.69 28.19 4.14
CA ALA A 2 -12.06 28.18 3.65
C ALA A 2 -13.05 28.56 4.76
N LYS A 3 -14.11 29.26 4.38
CA LYS A 3 -15.17 29.75 5.27
C LYS A 3 -16.16 28.64 5.62
N ASN A 4 -16.68 28.67 6.84
CA ASN A 4 -17.80 27.85 7.28
C ASN A 4 -18.88 28.78 7.85
N ASP A 5 -20.07 28.80 7.25
CA ASP A 5 -21.19 29.64 7.70
C ASP A 5 -22.10 28.96 8.73
N PHE A 6 -22.03 27.63 8.88
CA PHE A 6 -22.80 26.91 9.89
C PHE A 6 -22.15 27.09 11.26
N LYS A 7 -22.84 27.78 12.17
CA LYS A 7 -22.36 28.10 13.52
C LYS A 7 -23.08 27.30 14.58
N ALA A 8 -22.30 26.80 15.55
CA ALA A 8 -22.86 26.18 16.75
C ALA A 8 -23.55 27.25 17.60
N PHE A 9 -24.80 27.00 17.98
CA PHE A 9 -25.61 27.93 18.75
C PHE A 9 -25.41 27.72 20.26
N ALA A 10 -25.42 28.82 21.01
CA ALA A 10 -25.40 28.83 22.47
C ALA A 10 -24.22 28.08 23.12
N THR A 11 -23.00 28.09 22.55
CA THR A 11 -21.84 27.34 23.09
C THR A 11 -21.12 27.99 24.27
N GLY A 12 -21.51 29.20 24.67
CA GLY A 12 -20.87 29.94 25.75
C GLY A 12 -21.04 29.30 27.13
N LYS A 13 -20.08 29.56 28.04
CA LYS A 13 -20.05 29.04 29.41
C LYS A 13 -21.33 29.30 30.21
N ASN A 14 -21.98 30.46 29.99
CA ASN A 14 -23.18 30.90 30.71
C ASN A 14 -24.43 30.93 29.81
N ALA A 15 -24.42 30.20 28.70
CA ALA A 15 -25.57 30.20 27.80
C ALA A 15 -26.79 29.53 28.46
N ASN A 16 -27.98 30.08 28.22
CA ASN A 16 -29.26 29.64 28.78
C ASN A 16 -29.67 28.27 28.22
N VAL A 17 -29.09 27.22 28.75
CA VAL A 17 -29.24 25.84 28.28
C VAL A 17 -29.24 24.92 29.48
N MET A 18 -30.20 23.99 29.55
CA MET A 18 -30.30 23.07 30.69
C MET A 18 -29.09 22.12 30.78
N SER A 19 -28.88 21.56 31.97
CA SER A 19 -27.76 20.62 32.18
C SER A 19 -27.94 19.33 31.36
N GLN A 20 -26.86 18.56 31.21
CA GLN A 20 -26.94 17.28 30.51
C GLN A 20 -27.79 16.26 31.28
N ALA A 21 -27.64 16.18 32.60
CA ALA A 21 -28.38 15.25 33.44
C ALA A 21 -29.90 15.52 33.40
N GLU A 22 -30.31 16.80 33.48
CA GLU A 22 -31.72 17.17 33.37
C GLU A 22 -32.27 16.91 31.96
N TRP A 23 -31.43 17.09 30.92
CA TRP A 23 -31.82 16.81 29.54
C TRP A 23 -32.09 15.33 29.36
N GLU A 24 -31.17 14.45 29.76
CA GLU A 24 -31.33 13.00 29.63
C GLU A 24 -32.56 12.45 30.40
N ALA A 25 -32.94 13.11 31.49
CA ALA A 25 -34.14 12.77 32.25
C ALA A 25 -35.45 13.36 31.70
N LEU A 26 -35.39 14.25 30.70
CA LEU A 26 -36.56 14.96 30.21
C LEU A 26 -37.46 14.05 29.35
N PRO A 27 -38.75 13.85 29.72
CA PRO A 27 -39.65 12.99 28.94
C PRO A 27 -39.82 13.43 27.47
N ALA A 28 -39.63 14.73 27.21
CA ALA A 28 -39.70 15.31 25.88
C ALA A 28 -38.61 14.81 24.91
N LEU A 29 -37.54 14.12 25.36
CA LEU A 29 -36.63 13.45 24.43
C LEU A 29 -37.34 12.35 23.64
N LEU A 30 -38.32 11.69 24.25
CA LEU A 30 -39.07 10.61 23.62
C LEU A 30 -40.28 11.16 22.85
N SER A 31 -41.07 12.01 23.49
CA SER A 31 -42.36 12.49 22.95
C SER A 31 -42.27 13.79 22.16
N GLY A 32 -41.12 14.45 22.16
CA GLY A 32 -41.02 15.86 21.78
C GLY A 32 -41.73 16.79 22.78
N PHE A 33 -41.67 18.10 22.52
CA PHE A 33 -42.49 19.08 23.22
C PHE A 33 -43.94 18.97 22.71
N THR A 34 -44.86 18.63 23.61
CA THR A 34 -46.30 18.55 23.33
C THR A 34 -46.99 19.89 23.59
N ALA A 35 -48.33 19.92 23.58
CA ALA A 35 -49.10 21.13 23.83
C ALA A 35 -48.71 21.80 25.15
N GLY A 36 -48.36 23.09 25.10
CA GLY A 36 -47.86 23.84 26.24
C GLY A 36 -46.66 24.73 25.86
N LYS A 37 -45.96 25.24 26.88
CA LYS A 37 -44.76 26.07 26.70
C LYS A 37 -43.51 25.22 26.97
N ALA A 38 -42.63 25.08 25.98
CA ALA A 38 -41.27 24.57 26.21
C ALA A 38 -40.41 25.68 26.84
N SER A 39 -39.59 25.35 27.84
CA SER A 39 -38.69 26.35 28.41
C SER A 39 -37.59 26.72 27.40
N SER A 40 -37.16 27.98 27.40
CA SER A 40 -36.10 28.42 26.47
C SER A 40 -34.79 27.64 26.68
N ALA A 41 -34.48 27.23 27.91
CA ALA A 41 -33.34 26.38 28.22
C ALA A 41 -33.44 24.97 27.60
N GLN A 42 -34.64 24.40 27.51
CA GLN A 42 -34.90 23.12 26.85
C GLN A 42 -34.78 23.25 25.33
N VAL A 43 -35.39 24.28 24.74
CA VAL A 43 -35.31 24.54 23.30
C VAL A 43 -33.87 24.83 22.87
N ASN A 44 -33.16 25.67 23.62
CA ASN A 44 -31.75 25.97 23.34
C ASN A 44 -30.86 24.72 23.47
N LYS A 45 -31.21 23.76 24.33
CA LYS A 45 -30.46 22.50 24.45
C LYS A 45 -30.58 21.66 23.18
N ALA A 46 -31.80 21.50 22.68
CA ALA A 46 -32.06 20.81 21.42
C ALA A 46 -31.33 21.50 20.24
N ILE A 47 -31.47 22.83 20.11
CA ILE A 47 -30.82 23.60 19.04
C ILE A 47 -29.29 23.55 19.17
N ARG A 48 -28.73 23.68 20.39
CA ARG A 48 -27.28 23.58 20.62
C ARG A 48 -26.75 22.22 20.15
N GLN A 49 -27.40 21.11 20.51
CA GLN A 49 -26.92 19.77 20.11
C GLN A 49 -26.92 19.61 18.59
N ALA A 50 -27.99 20.03 17.91
CA ALA A 50 -28.08 19.94 16.45
C ALA A 50 -27.07 20.86 15.73
N SER A 51 -27.04 22.15 16.11
CA SER A 51 -26.15 23.14 15.48
C SER A 51 -24.68 22.88 15.76
N PHE A 52 -24.32 22.29 16.91
CA PHE A 52 -22.95 21.91 17.22
C PHE A 52 -22.42 20.85 16.25
N ILE A 53 -23.20 19.79 16.01
CA ILE A 53 -22.82 18.74 15.04
C ILE A 53 -22.77 19.31 13.62
N ALA A 54 -23.76 20.11 13.21
CA ALA A 54 -23.77 20.74 11.89
C ALA A 54 -22.53 21.62 11.66
N ALA A 55 -22.19 22.48 12.62
CA ALA A 55 -21.01 23.34 12.53
C ALA A 55 -19.70 22.55 12.49
N ALA A 56 -19.60 21.44 13.24
CA ALA A 56 -18.43 20.59 13.24
C ALA A 56 -18.21 19.90 11.88
N ILE A 57 -19.27 19.34 11.29
CA ILE A 57 -19.21 18.69 9.97
C ILE A 57 -18.88 19.73 8.89
N ALA A 58 -19.52 20.90 8.93
CA ALA A 58 -19.25 21.98 7.98
C ALA A 58 -17.81 22.51 8.10
N GLN A 59 -17.28 22.62 9.33
CA GLN A 59 -15.90 23.03 9.55
C GLN A 59 -14.90 21.99 9.03
N TYR A 60 -15.15 20.70 9.29
CA TYR A 60 -14.35 19.61 8.74
C TYR A 60 -14.35 19.66 7.21
N THR A 61 -15.53 19.82 6.62
CA THR A 61 -15.72 19.90 5.18
C THR A 61 -14.96 21.07 4.57
N ALA A 62 -15.07 22.28 5.15
CA ALA A 62 -14.35 23.45 4.68
C ALA A 62 -12.83 23.26 4.75
N ASN A 63 -12.34 22.76 5.88
CA ASN A 63 -10.91 22.53 6.10
C ASN A 63 -10.31 21.51 5.11
N LYS A 64 -11.01 20.40 4.87
CA LYS A 64 -10.48 19.29 4.07
C LYS A 64 -10.74 19.46 2.58
N SER A 65 -11.89 19.97 2.18
CA SER A 65 -12.17 20.28 0.76
C SER A 65 -11.41 21.51 0.26
N GLY A 66 -11.00 22.41 1.17
CA GLY A 66 -10.41 23.70 0.82
C GLY A 66 -11.41 24.69 0.20
N SER A 67 -12.72 24.38 0.26
CA SER A 67 -13.79 25.17 -0.34
C SER A 67 -14.74 25.73 0.71
N ASP A 68 -15.31 26.90 0.46
CA ASP A 68 -16.27 27.52 1.37
C ASP A 68 -17.56 26.69 1.50
N VAL A 69 -18.00 26.54 2.74
CA VAL A 69 -19.28 25.92 3.11
C VAL A 69 -20.22 27.04 3.55
N LEU A 70 -21.12 27.44 2.64
CA LEU A 70 -22.03 28.58 2.78
C LEU A 70 -23.43 28.10 3.19
N ASP A 71 -24.16 28.97 3.90
CA ASP A 71 -25.59 28.77 4.22
C ASP A 71 -26.45 29.36 3.09
N ASP A 72 -26.40 28.74 1.91
CA ASP A 72 -27.04 29.20 0.67
C ASP A 72 -28.16 28.26 0.18
N GLY A 73 -28.44 27.20 0.93
CA GLY A 73 -29.42 26.18 0.58
C GLY A 73 -28.98 25.18 -0.49
N ASP A 74 -27.73 25.24 -1.01
CA ASP A 74 -27.23 24.28 -2.00
C ASP A 74 -26.77 22.97 -1.35
N LEU A 75 -27.74 22.09 -1.11
CA LEU A 75 -27.50 20.78 -0.54
C LEU A 75 -26.58 19.92 -1.42
N ASN A 76 -26.73 19.97 -2.74
CA ASN A 76 -25.92 19.16 -3.65
C ASN A 76 -24.46 19.63 -3.66
N GLY A 77 -24.24 20.95 -3.65
CA GLY A 77 -22.93 21.55 -3.51
C GLY A 77 -22.28 21.20 -2.17
N PHE A 78 -23.02 21.24 -1.07
CA PHE A 78 -22.53 20.78 0.23
C PHE A 78 -22.09 19.32 0.20
N ILE A 79 -22.93 18.41 -0.33
CA ILE A 79 -22.59 16.99 -0.45
C ILE A 79 -21.35 16.79 -1.32
N SER A 80 -21.20 17.55 -2.41
CA SER A 80 -20.01 17.47 -3.26
C SER A 80 -18.74 17.87 -2.49
N LYS A 81 -18.78 18.99 -1.76
CA LYS A 81 -17.67 19.43 -0.91
C LYS A 81 -17.35 18.40 0.18
N MET A 82 -18.37 17.78 0.79
CA MET A 82 -18.16 16.70 1.76
C MET A 82 -17.46 15.49 1.14
N ARG A 83 -17.85 15.04 -0.05
CA ARG A 83 -17.15 13.95 -0.75
C ARG A 83 -15.69 14.29 -1.02
N THR A 84 -15.41 15.51 -1.49
CA THR A 84 -14.04 15.98 -1.68
C THR A 84 -13.26 15.98 -0.36
N ALA A 85 -13.87 16.44 0.73
CA ALA A 85 -13.27 16.44 2.05
C ALA A 85 -12.92 15.02 2.52
N PHE A 86 -13.86 14.07 2.43
CA PHE A 86 -13.61 12.68 2.80
C PHE A 86 -12.54 12.03 1.92
N GLY A 87 -12.52 12.31 0.62
CA GLY A 87 -11.48 11.82 -0.30
C GLY A 87 -10.06 12.33 -0.03
N LYS A 88 -9.86 13.25 0.92
CA LYS A 88 -8.52 13.65 1.39
C LYS A 88 -7.98 12.78 2.51
N ASP A 89 -8.84 12.30 3.41
CA ASP A 89 -8.45 11.54 4.59
C ASP A 89 -8.74 10.04 4.45
N PHE A 90 -9.70 9.69 3.60
CA PHE A 90 -10.20 8.34 3.43
C PHE A 90 -10.10 7.95 1.95
N GLN A 91 -9.72 6.70 1.72
CA GLN A 91 -9.87 6.08 0.41
C GLN A 91 -11.33 5.68 0.18
N GLU A 92 -11.77 5.72 -1.08
CA GLU A 92 -13.05 5.14 -1.44
C GLU A 92 -13.06 3.63 -1.19
N PHE A 93 -14.25 3.07 -1.00
CA PHE A 93 -14.37 1.62 -0.86
C PHE A 93 -13.83 0.94 -2.11
N ASP A 94 -12.78 0.15 -1.92
CA ASP A 94 -12.14 -0.62 -2.97
C ASP A 94 -12.04 -2.07 -2.52
N ALA A 95 -12.63 -2.97 -3.31
CA ALA A 95 -12.74 -4.38 -2.97
C ALA A 95 -11.36 -5.08 -2.97
N THR A 96 -10.44 -4.64 -3.83
CA THR A 96 -9.06 -5.14 -3.89
C THR A 96 -8.26 -4.70 -2.67
N LEU A 97 -8.34 -3.42 -2.27
CA LEU A 97 -7.70 -2.93 -1.04
C LEU A 97 -8.27 -3.62 0.19
N THR A 98 -9.58 -3.87 0.20
CA THR A 98 -10.25 -4.63 1.27
C THR A 98 -9.73 -6.08 1.32
N ALA A 99 -9.54 -6.74 0.17
CA ALA A 99 -8.99 -8.08 0.10
C ALA A 99 -7.56 -8.16 0.65
N LEU A 100 -6.71 -7.19 0.30
CA LEU A 100 -5.34 -7.08 0.81
C LEU A 100 -5.31 -6.77 2.31
N ALA A 101 -6.15 -5.85 2.79
CA ALA A 101 -6.22 -5.47 4.20
C ALA A 101 -6.70 -6.60 5.13
N ARG A 102 -7.37 -7.62 4.58
CA ARG A 102 -7.83 -8.81 5.32
C ARG A 102 -6.77 -9.89 5.47
N LEU A 103 -5.63 -9.79 4.79
CA LEU A 103 -4.58 -10.81 4.86
C LEU A 103 -3.93 -10.82 6.25
N SER A 104 -3.79 -12.02 6.84
CA SER A 104 -3.06 -12.20 8.10
C SER A 104 -1.56 -12.14 7.85
N THR A 105 -0.96 -10.96 7.98
CA THR A 105 0.46 -10.76 7.68
C THR A 105 1.35 -11.56 8.63
N SER A 106 2.33 -12.27 8.09
CA SER A 106 3.40 -12.90 8.85
C SER A 106 4.74 -12.74 8.14
N ALA A 107 5.85 -13.03 8.82
CA ALA A 107 7.15 -13.05 8.20
C ALA A 107 7.17 -13.96 6.96
N ASN A 108 7.94 -13.57 5.95
CA ASN A 108 8.21 -14.38 4.76
C ASN A 108 6.95 -14.80 3.96
N LYS A 109 5.90 -13.96 3.92
CA LYS A 109 4.73 -14.17 3.07
C LYS A 109 4.70 -13.19 1.89
N LEU A 110 4.18 -13.64 0.75
CA LEU A 110 3.90 -12.81 -0.42
C LEU A 110 2.38 -12.81 -0.69
N PRO A 111 1.73 -11.63 -0.70
CA PRO A 111 0.37 -11.47 -1.21
C PRO A 111 0.27 -11.79 -2.71
N TYR A 112 -0.77 -12.51 -3.10
CA TYR A 112 -1.12 -12.74 -4.50
C TYR A 112 -2.64 -12.83 -4.67
N PHE A 113 -3.13 -12.52 -5.87
CA PHE A 113 -4.55 -12.63 -6.19
C PHE A 113 -4.90 -14.02 -6.68
N THR A 114 -6.00 -14.58 -6.17
CA THR A 114 -6.55 -15.88 -6.63
C THR A 114 -7.71 -15.72 -7.59
N SER A 115 -8.36 -14.55 -7.57
CA SER A 115 -9.42 -14.10 -8.47
C SER A 115 -9.59 -12.59 -8.33
N GLN A 116 -10.51 -11.98 -9.08
CA GLN A 116 -10.88 -10.57 -8.88
C GLN A 116 -11.27 -10.33 -7.41
N ASP A 117 -10.72 -9.27 -6.81
CA ASP A 117 -10.99 -8.83 -5.44
C ASP A 117 -10.81 -9.92 -4.37
N THR A 118 -9.94 -10.91 -4.63
CA THR A 118 -9.61 -11.98 -3.67
C THR A 118 -8.12 -12.18 -3.63
N ALA A 119 -7.53 -11.98 -2.45
CA ALA A 119 -6.11 -12.15 -2.22
C ALA A 119 -5.85 -13.29 -1.22
N ASN A 120 -4.69 -13.92 -1.35
CA ASN A 120 -4.19 -14.90 -0.40
C ASN A 120 -2.67 -14.70 -0.18
N LEU A 121 -2.09 -15.44 0.76
CA LEU A 121 -0.67 -15.42 1.06
C LEU A 121 -0.02 -16.75 0.66
N THR A 122 1.18 -16.66 0.09
CA THR A 122 2.08 -17.81 -0.11
C THR A 122 3.39 -17.58 0.62
N ASP A 123 4.16 -18.63 0.87
CA ASP A 123 5.50 -18.51 1.43
C ASP A 123 6.46 -17.91 0.40
N LEU A 124 7.11 -16.82 0.76
CA LEU A 124 8.24 -16.26 0.02
C LEU A 124 9.52 -16.81 0.64
N THR A 125 10.18 -17.73 -0.07
CA THR A 125 11.41 -18.36 0.41
C THR A 125 12.60 -17.41 0.35
N GLN A 126 13.71 -17.78 1.00
CA GLN A 126 14.97 -17.04 0.86
C GLN A 126 15.44 -17.01 -0.59
N VAL A 127 15.33 -18.13 -1.30
CA VAL A 127 15.68 -18.22 -2.73
C VAL A 127 14.87 -17.23 -3.57
N GLY A 128 13.56 -17.15 -3.33
CA GLY A 128 12.69 -16.19 -4.01
C GLY A 128 13.14 -14.74 -3.75
N ARG A 129 13.48 -14.39 -2.50
CA ARG A 129 14.01 -13.06 -2.16
C ARG A 129 15.36 -12.79 -2.82
N ASP A 130 16.26 -13.77 -2.85
CA ASP A 130 17.59 -13.61 -3.43
C ASP A 130 17.53 -13.32 -4.94
N ILE A 131 16.58 -13.94 -5.64
CA ILE A 131 16.32 -13.71 -7.08
C ILE A 131 15.69 -12.34 -7.29
N LEU A 132 14.64 -11.99 -6.54
CA LEU A 132 13.95 -10.69 -6.66
C LEU A 132 14.87 -9.50 -6.33
N ALA A 133 15.89 -9.72 -5.50
CA ALA A 133 16.87 -8.69 -5.13
C ALA A 133 17.97 -8.46 -6.18
N LYS A 134 18.03 -9.24 -7.28
CA LYS A 134 19.04 -9.04 -8.33
C LYS A 134 18.69 -7.86 -9.21
N SER A 135 19.70 -7.09 -9.60
CA SER A 135 19.55 -5.86 -10.39
C SER A 135 19.69 -6.06 -11.89
N SER A 136 20.15 -7.24 -12.32
CA SER A 136 20.33 -7.58 -13.74
C SER A 136 20.11 -9.06 -14.03
N VAL A 137 19.83 -9.38 -15.29
CA VAL A 137 19.76 -10.76 -15.78
C VAL A 137 21.08 -11.50 -15.53
N ALA A 138 22.23 -10.84 -15.70
CA ALA A 138 23.54 -11.44 -15.46
C ALA A 138 23.71 -11.92 -14.00
N GLU A 139 23.23 -11.14 -13.03
CA GLU A 139 23.26 -11.53 -11.61
C GLU A 139 22.28 -12.65 -11.27
N VAL A 140 21.13 -12.72 -11.95
CA VAL A 140 20.19 -13.85 -11.83
C VAL A 140 20.84 -15.12 -12.40
N LEU A 141 21.45 -15.04 -13.58
CA LEU A 141 22.17 -16.16 -14.18
C LEU A 141 23.32 -16.62 -13.29
N LYS A 142 24.08 -15.68 -12.70
CA LYS A 142 25.10 -15.96 -11.69
C LYS A 142 24.57 -16.76 -10.52
N TYR A 143 23.47 -16.28 -9.92
CA TYR A 143 22.85 -16.93 -8.78
C TYR A 143 22.38 -18.36 -9.11
N LEU A 144 21.87 -18.56 -10.32
CA LEU A 144 21.44 -19.87 -10.81
C LEU A 144 22.60 -20.76 -11.31
N GLY A 145 23.84 -20.24 -11.36
CA GLY A 145 25.00 -20.98 -11.89
C GLY A 145 25.04 -21.10 -13.41
N LEU A 146 24.30 -20.27 -14.14
CA LEU A 146 24.08 -20.33 -15.59
C LEU A 146 24.97 -19.36 -16.39
N GLU A 147 26.05 -18.84 -15.80
CA GLU A 147 26.89 -17.81 -16.46
C GLU A 147 27.57 -18.28 -17.75
N ASN A 148 27.74 -19.60 -17.92
CA ASN A 148 28.41 -20.19 -19.07
C ASN A 148 27.44 -21.17 -19.71
N ASN A 149 26.55 -20.65 -20.56
CA ASN A 149 25.52 -21.36 -21.32
C ASN A 149 26.08 -22.41 -22.31
N SER A 150 27.25 -23.00 -22.01
CA SER A 150 27.87 -24.08 -22.77
C SER A 150 27.34 -25.40 -22.22
N THR A 151 26.59 -26.12 -23.06
CA THR A 151 26.26 -27.53 -22.85
C THR A 151 27.50 -28.43 -22.81
N PHE A 152 28.68 -27.90 -23.19
CA PHE A 152 29.96 -28.59 -23.17
C PHE A 152 30.91 -27.96 -22.12
N PRO A 153 31.29 -28.68 -21.06
CA PRO A 153 32.12 -28.13 -20.00
C PRO A 153 33.55 -27.85 -20.51
N VAL A 154 34.18 -26.79 -19.99
CA VAL A 154 35.59 -26.48 -20.27
C VAL A 154 36.47 -27.66 -19.84
N GLY A 155 37.34 -28.11 -20.75
CA GLY A 155 38.20 -29.28 -20.54
C GLY A 155 37.64 -30.59 -21.08
N ALA A 156 36.40 -30.65 -21.56
CA ALA A 156 35.96 -31.82 -22.32
C ALA A 156 36.58 -31.78 -23.75
N PRO A 157 37.10 -32.92 -24.27
CA PRO A 157 37.66 -32.98 -25.62
C PRO A 157 36.55 -32.78 -26.67
N ILE A 158 36.78 -31.89 -27.63
CA ILE A 158 35.88 -31.63 -28.75
C ILE A 158 36.55 -32.19 -30.02
N PRO A 159 35.98 -33.21 -30.68
CA PRO A 159 36.48 -33.66 -31.97
C PRO A 159 36.24 -32.55 -33.01
N TRP A 160 37.31 -32.05 -33.61
CA TRP A 160 37.24 -30.94 -34.57
C TRP A 160 37.64 -31.42 -35.97
N PRO A 161 36.80 -31.24 -37.01
CA PRO A 161 37.02 -31.83 -38.33
C PRO A 161 37.93 -31.00 -39.26
N SER A 162 38.61 -29.97 -38.74
CA SER A 162 39.46 -29.06 -39.52
C SER A 162 40.80 -28.84 -38.83
N ASP A 163 41.85 -28.62 -39.62
CA ASP A 163 43.18 -28.26 -39.10
C ASP A 163 43.24 -26.81 -38.55
N SER A 164 42.20 -26.00 -38.80
CA SER A 164 42.08 -24.64 -38.29
C SER A 164 41.34 -24.60 -36.95
N VAL A 165 42.06 -24.29 -35.88
CA VAL A 165 41.51 -24.21 -34.50
C VAL A 165 40.68 -22.92 -34.34
N PRO A 166 39.42 -23.00 -33.86
CA PRO A 166 38.62 -21.81 -33.60
C PRO A 166 39.22 -20.96 -32.46
N THR A 167 39.01 -19.65 -32.52
CA THR A 167 39.41 -18.73 -31.46
C THR A 167 38.81 -19.14 -30.11
N GLY A 168 39.63 -19.17 -29.05
CA GLY A 168 39.22 -19.58 -27.71
C GLY A 168 39.40 -21.08 -27.41
N TYR A 169 39.87 -21.87 -28.38
CA TYR A 169 40.16 -23.30 -28.23
C TYR A 169 41.66 -23.58 -28.43
N ALA A 170 42.10 -24.76 -28.00
CA ALA A 170 43.45 -25.27 -28.20
C ALA A 170 43.41 -26.75 -28.60
N LEU A 171 44.35 -27.19 -29.43
CA LEU A 171 44.57 -28.62 -29.71
C LEU A 171 45.02 -29.33 -28.42
N MET A 172 44.70 -30.61 -28.28
CA MET A 172 45.17 -31.43 -27.16
C MET A 172 46.42 -32.21 -27.60
N GLN A 173 47.61 -31.74 -27.20
CA GLN A 173 48.91 -32.25 -27.66
C GLN A 173 49.93 -32.42 -26.52
N GLY A 174 49.50 -32.57 -25.26
CA GLY A 174 50.43 -32.71 -24.15
C GLY A 174 51.05 -31.40 -23.65
N GLN A 175 50.57 -30.23 -24.07
CA GLN A 175 51.15 -28.94 -23.70
C GLN A 175 50.75 -28.48 -22.29
N THR A 176 51.63 -27.71 -21.65
CA THR A 176 51.34 -27.07 -20.36
C THR A 176 50.50 -25.80 -20.53
N PHE A 177 49.79 -25.41 -19.49
CA PHE A 177 49.04 -24.14 -19.43
C PHE A 177 49.15 -23.46 -18.05
N ASP A 178 48.91 -22.15 -18.02
CA ASP A 178 48.86 -21.39 -16.78
C ASP A 178 47.53 -21.63 -16.04
N LYS A 179 47.61 -22.32 -14.90
CA LYS A 179 46.46 -22.65 -14.06
C LYS A 179 45.76 -21.43 -13.46
N SER A 180 46.50 -20.34 -13.21
CA SER A 180 45.94 -19.10 -12.68
C SER A 180 45.19 -18.33 -13.77
N ALA A 181 45.66 -18.37 -15.02
CA ALA A 181 44.96 -17.78 -16.16
C ALA A 181 43.72 -18.58 -16.58
N TYR A 182 43.77 -19.91 -16.48
CA TYR A 182 42.69 -20.81 -16.90
C TYR A 182 42.17 -21.70 -15.77
N PRO A 183 41.53 -21.13 -14.72
CA PRO A 183 41.12 -21.87 -13.53
C PRO A 183 40.10 -22.97 -13.81
N LYS A 184 39.19 -22.77 -14.78
CA LYS A 184 38.20 -23.80 -15.18
C LYS A 184 38.87 -25.00 -15.87
N LEU A 185 39.89 -24.75 -16.72
CA LEU A 185 40.66 -25.81 -17.35
C LEU A 185 41.56 -26.52 -16.32
N ALA A 186 42.11 -25.79 -15.35
CA ALA A 186 42.87 -26.34 -14.22
C ALA A 186 42.03 -27.26 -13.33
N ALA A 187 40.72 -27.00 -13.19
CA ALA A 187 39.81 -27.90 -12.49
C ALA A 187 39.64 -29.24 -13.25
N ALA A 188 39.63 -29.23 -14.59
CA ALA A 188 39.55 -30.42 -15.41
C ALA A 188 40.90 -31.17 -15.51
N TYR A 189 42.01 -30.43 -15.60
CA TYR A 189 43.37 -30.96 -15.71
C TYR A 189 44.29 -30.39 -14.61
N PRO A 190 44.24 -30.93 -13.37
CA PRO A 190 44.98 -30.39 -12.22
C PRO A 190 46.51 -30.40 -12.36
N SER A 191 47.04 -31.28 -13.23
CA SER A 191 48.47 -31.33 -13.58
C SER A 191 48.97 -30.04 -14.23
N GLY A 192 48.08 -29.23 -14.82
CA GLY A 192 48.46 -28.10 -15.65
C GLY A 192 48.94 -28.52 -17.05
N VAL A 193 48.61 -29.75 -17.47
CA VAL A 193 48.95 -30.31 -18.78
C VAL A 193 47.67 -30.77 -19.47
N ILE A 194 47.45 -30.31 -20.70
CA ILE A 194 46.37 -30.79 -21.57
C ILE A 194 46.82 -32.16 -22.11
N PRO A 195 45.99 -33.21 -22.05
CA PRO A 195 46.34 -34.55 -22.56
C PRO A 195 46.84 -34.59 -24.01
#